data_AF-A0A4P7XLT2-F1
#
_entry.id   AF-A0A4P7XLT2-F1
#
_cell.length_a   1.000
_cell.length_b   1.000
_cell.length_c   1.000
_cell.angle_alpha   90.00
_cell.angle_beta   90.00
_cell.angle_gamma   90.00
#
_symmetry.space_group_name_H-M   'P 1'
#
loop_
_entity.id
_entity.type
_entity.pdbx_description
1 polymer ?
#
loop_
_entity_poly.entity_id
_entity_poly.type
_entity_poly.pdbx_seq_one_letter_code
_entity_poly.pdbx_strand_id
1 'polypeptide(L)'
;MTGFMKASFAALAVTVISGCASTPDRIELAEEQARLSELRYEQAQSAAAREDERLRSAMDNLPGWFLEPPQPDVGGIYGVGSAQSNDLQVALKKARLTADFELAQQLEQELSGLEKDFAADSNGSANVQYQAAVERFVSAVPMAGQEVAEQKVVVADGMYTAYVLSRLSFDQMDRMLDRRKQNAEDLTRMEQAFAELRERVEASETAESKAAVQAAGVETTAVVAQ
;
A
#
# COMPACT_ATOMS: atom_id res chain seq x y z
N MET A 1 -40.82 78.45 27.48
CA MET A 1 -40.91 78.73 26.04
C MET A 1 -41.21 77.40 25.33
N THR A 2 -42.48 77.01 25.22
CA THR A 2 -43.38 77.30 24.09
C THR A 2 -42.85 76.81 22.74
N GLY A 3 -43.36 75.66 22.27
CA GLY A 3 -44.20 75.68 21.07
C GLY A 3 -43.68 75.00 19.79
N PHE A 4 -44.58 74.16 19.27
CA PHE A 4 -44.89 73.91 17.86
C PHE A 4 -44.10 72.86 17.05
N MET A 5 -44.65 71.64 17.05
CA MET A 5 -45.46 71.09 15.94
C MET A 5 -44.94 71.28 14.51
N LYS A 6 -44.56 70.18 13.86
CA LYS A 6 -45.11 69.78 12.55
C LYS A 6 -44.85 68.30 12.28
N ALA A 7 -45.94 67.55 12.19
CA ALA A 7 -45.96 66.22 11.60
C ALA A 7 -45.55 66.31 10.11
N SER A 8 -44.74 65.36 9.67
CA SER A 8 -44.69 64.95 8.27
C SER A 8 -44.56 63.44 8.22
N PHE A 9 -45.73 62.81 8.10
CA PHE A 9 -45.92 61.48 7.55
C PHE A 9 -45.33 61.50 6.14
N ALA A 10 -44.20 60.83 5.92
CA ALA A 10 -43.72 60.50 4.59
C ALA A 10 -43.84 58.98 4.43
N ALA A 11 -44.64 58.59 3.45
CA ALA A 11 -45.17 57.26 3.23
C ALA A 11 -44.09 56.19 3.10
N LEU A 12 -44.27 55.09 3.85
CA LEU A 12 -43.62 53.81 3.62
C LEU A 12 -44.16 53.25 2.28
N ALA A 13 -43.42 53.47 1.19
CA ALA A 13 -43.70 52.84 -0.08
C ALA A 13 -43.34 51.34 0.00
N VAL A 14 -44.32 50.51 0.37
CA VAL A 14 -44.24 49.06 0.17
C VAL A 14 -44.34 48.81 -1.33
N THR A 15 -43.20 48.72 -2.00
CA THR A 15 -43.11 48.15 -3.34
C THR A 15 -43.44 46.66 -3.24
N VAL A 16 -44.69 46.32 -3.50
CA VAL A 16 -45.10 44.94 -3.77
C VAL A 16 -44.41 44.55 -5.07
N ILE A 17 -43.32 43.79 -4.97
CA ILE A 17 -42.75 43.09 -6.11
C ILE A 17 -43.81 42.05 -6.51
N SER A 18 -44.68 42.45 -7.43
CA SER A 18 -45.57 41.57 -8.18
C SER A 18 -44.70 40.66 -9.05
N GLY A 19 -44.13 39.62 -8.46
CA GLY A 19 -43.53 38.51 -9.20
C GLY A 19 -44.61 37.89 -10.07
N CYS A 20 -44.38 37.82 -11.38
CA CYS A 20 -45.22 37.07 -12.30
C CYS A 20 -45.18 35.59 -11.90
N ALA A 21 -46.12 35.15 -11.08
CA ALA A 21 -46.38 33.74 -10.84
C ALA A 21 -47.29 33.23 -11.98
N SER A 22 -46.73 33.01 -13.17
CA SER A 22 -47.37 32.13 -14.14
C SER A 22 -47.22 30.72 -13.60
N THR A 23 -48.28 30.14 -13.05
CA THR A 23 -48.31 28.72 -12.69
C THR A 23 -48.07 27.92 -13.97
N PRO A 24 -46.95 27.18 -14.10
CA PRO A 24 -46.71 26.38 -15.30
C PRO A 24 -47.82 25.35 -15.45
N ASP A 25 -48.17 25.02 -16.70
CA ASP A 25 -49.15 23.98 -16.95
C ASP A 25 -48.63 22.64 -16.39
N ARG A 26 -49.53 21.81 -15.84
CA ARG A 26 -49.12 20.58 -15.14
C ARG A 26 -48.43 19.58 -16.07
N ILE A 27 -48.72 19.64 -17.37
CA ILE A 27 -48.09 18.84 -18.41
C ILE A 27 -46.67 19.32 -18.67
N GLU A 28 -46.47 20.64 -18.85
CA GLU A 28 -45.14 21.23 -19.04
C GLU A 28 -44.20 20.95 -17.86
N LEU A 29 -44.74 21.00 -16.64
CA LEU A 29 -43.98 20.66 -15.44
C LEU A 29 -43.56 19.18 -15.41
N ALA A 30 -44.43 18.27 -15.85
CA ALA A 30 -44.15 16.84 -15.89
C ALA A 30 -43.09 16.50 -16.96
N GLU A 31 -43.17 17.14 -18.13
CA GLU A 31 -42.18 16.99 -19.19
C GLU A 31 -40.80 17.52 -18.76
N GLU A 32 -40.75 18.68 -18.12
CA GLU A 32 -39.49 19.23 -17.60
C GLU A 32 -38.89 18.35 -16.49
N GLN A 33 -39.72 17.78 -15.60
CA GLN A 33 -39.27 16.81 -14.61
C GLN A 33 -38.68 15.55 -15.23
N ALA A 34 -39.26 15.04 -16.32
CA ALA A 34 -38.74 13.90 -17.07
C ALA A 34 -37.42 14.22 -17.77
N ARG A 35 -37.31 15.39 -18.41
CA ARG A 35 -36.05 15.85 -19.03
C ARG A 35 -34.94 16.01 -17.99
N LEU A 36 -35.25 16.58 -16.83
CA LEU A 36 -34.30 16.73 -15.73
C LEU A 36 -33.86 15.38 -15.15
N SER A 37 -34.74 14.38 -15.06
CA SER A 37 -34.37 13.05 -14.58
C SER A 37 -33.46 12.32 -15.57
N GLU A 38 -33.73 12.42 -16.86
CA GLU A 38 -32.90 11.86 -17.93
C GLU A 38 -31.51 12.53 -17.97
N LEU A 39 -31.44 13.87 -17.93
CA LEU A 39 -30.17 14.60 -17.85
C LEU A 39 -29.34 14.19 -16.64
N ARG A 40 -29.98 14.06 -15.46
CA ARG A 40 -29.29 13.60 -14.24
C ARG A 40 -28.75 12.18 -14.39
N TYR A 41 -29.51 11.30 -15.04
CA TYR A 41 -29.09 9.93 -15.31
C TYR A 41 -27.89 9.89 -16.27
N GLU A 42 -27.93 10.68 -17.35
CA GLU A 42 -26.82 10.79 -18.30
C GLU A 42 -25.56 11.37 -17.64
N GLN A 43 -25.70 12.43 -16.83
CA GLN A 43 -24.59 12.99 -16.07
C GLN A 43 -24.00 11.96 -15.11
N ALA A 44 -24.85 11.24 -14.38
CA ALA A 44 -24.41 10.18 -13.47
C ALA A 44 -23.67 9.05 -14.22
N GLN A 45 -24.18 8.61 -15.37
CA GLN A 45 -23.50 7.61 -16.20
C GLN A 45 -22.15 8.13 -16.71
N SER A 46 -22.11 9.37 -17.22
CA SER A 46 -20.87 9.96 -17.74
C SER A 46 -19.82 10.13 -16.63
N ALA A 47 -20.25 10.43 -15.41
CA ALA A 47 -19.37 10.51 -14.24
C ALA A 47 -18.84 9.13 -13.85
N ALA A 48 -19.70 8.11 -13.83
CA ALA A 48 -19.30 6.74 -13.57
C ALA A 48 -18.29 6.23 -14.60
N ALA A 49 -18.53 6.46 -15.89
CA ALA A 49 -17.62 6.06 -16.96
C ALA A 49 -16.24 6.73 -16.86
N ARG A 50 -16.20 8.01 -16.44
CA ARG A 50 -14.93 8.72 -16.19
C ARG A 50 -14.18 8.14 -15.00
N GLU A 51 -14.89 7.77 -13.93
CA GLU A 51 -14.24 7.14 -12.77
C GLU A 51 -13.72 5.75 -13.12
N ASP A 52 -14.49 4.95 -13.87
CA ASP A 52 -14.03 3.62 -14.33
C ASP A 52 -12.75 3.72 -15.15
N GLU A 53 -12.67 4.69 -16.07
CA GLU A 53 -11.46 4.94 -16.86
C GLU A 53 -10.30 5.39 -15.98
N ARG A 54 -10.56 6.25 -14.97
CA ARG A 54 -9.56 6.71 -14.01
C ARG A 54 -9.00 5.54 -13.18
N LEU A 55 -9.86 4.64 -12.73
CA LEU A 55 -9.47 3.45 -11.96
C LEU A 55 -8.65 2.47 -12.82
N ARG A 56 -9.06 2.24 -14.08
CA ARG A 56 -8.30 1.41 -15.03
C ARG A 56 -6.92 1.99 -15.29
N SER A 57 -6.84 3.29 -15.58
CA SER A 57 -5.56 3.98 -15.78
C SER A 57 -4.69 3.92 -14.52
N ALA A 58 -5.27 4.02 -13.32
CA ALA A 58 -4.54 3.82 -12.08
C ALA A 58 -3.98 2.39 -11.97
N MET A 59 -4.78 1.36 -12.31
CA MET A 59 -4.35 -0.05 -12.35
C MET A 59 -3.17 -0.28 -13.29
N ASP A 60 -3.24 0.25 -14.52
CA ASP A 60 -2.17 0.08 -15.52
C ASP A 60 -0.85 0.77 -15.09
N ASN A 61 -0.96 1.78 -14.22
CA ASN A 61 0.20 2.50 -13.69
C ASN A 61 0.81 1.86 -12.43
N LEU A 62 0.22 0.81 -11.86
CA LEU A 62 0.83 0.10 -10.74
C LEU A 62 2.09 -0.67 -11.21
N PRO A 63 3.18 -0.67 -10.42
CA PRO A 63 4.31 -1.53 -10.70
C PRO A 63 3.94 -3.01 -10.48
N GLY A 64 4.43 -3.91 -11.35
CA GLY A 64 4.18 -5.34 -11.23
C GLY A 64 4.63 -5.91 -9.88
N TRP A 65 5.82 -5.55 -9.41
CA TRP A 65 6.35 -5.94 -8.10
C TRP A 65 5.55 -5.42 -6.90
N PHE A 66 4.64 -4.46 -7.09
CA PHE A 66 3.76 -4.01 -6.01
C PHE A 66 2.48 -4.84 -5.93
N LEU A 67 2.01 -5.35 -7.08
CA LEU A 67 0.88 -6.28 -7.15
C LEU A 67 1.29 -7.70 -6.75
N GLU A 68 2.46 -8.11 -7.19
CA GLU A 68 3.07 -9.40 -6.90
C GLU A 68 4.46 -9.15 -6.31
N PRO A 69 4.55 -8.87 -4.99
CA PRO A 69 5.82 -8.70 -4.32
C PRO A 69 6.71 -9.94 -4.49
N PRO A 70 8.02 -9.76 -4.74
CA PRO A 70 8.95 -10.87 -4.79
C PRO A 70 8.95 -11.61 -3.44
N GLN A 71 8.95 -12.94 -3.52
CA GLN A 71 9.12 -13.79 -2.35
C GLN A 71 10.57 -13.70 -1.83
N PRO A 72 10.83 -14.06 -0.57
CA PRO A 72 12.19 -14.19 -0.07
C PRO A 72 13.04 -15.07 -0.98
N ASP A 73 14.18 -14.54 -1.41
CA ASP A 73 15.08 -15.13 -2.40
C ASP A 73 16.54 -14.96 -1.92
N VAL A 74 17.54 -15.46 -2.65
CA VAL A 74 18.96 -15.32 -2.27
C VAL A 74 19.41 -13.87 -2.16
N GLY A 75 18.66 -12.95 -2.80
CA GLY A 75 18.82 -11.51 -2.68
C GLY A 75 18.36 -10.96 -1.33
N GLY A 76 17.49 -11.67 -0.60
CA GLY A 76 17.06 -11.34 0.76
C GLY A 76 15.55 -11.36 0.93
N ILE A 77 15.09 -10.62 1.94
CA ILE A 77 13.66 -10.45 2.26
C ILE A 77 13.21 -9.10 1.72
N TYR A 78 11.94 -9.01 1.31
CA TYR A 78 11.38 -7.83 0.68
C TYR A 78 10.25 -7.23 1.52
N GLY A 79 9.88 -5.99 1.21
CA GLY A 79 8.69 -5.36 1.76
C GLY A 79 8.23 -4.26 0.83
N VAL A 80 6.93 -4.15 0.60
CA VAL A 80 6.37 -3.12 -0.26
C VAL A 80 5.69 -2.02 0.53
N GLY A 81 5.64 -0.83 -0.03
CA GLY A 81 5.00 0.30 0.62
C GLY A 81 4.46 1.27 -0.39
N SER A 82 3.30 1.84 -0.08
CA SER A 82 2.74 2.92 -0.86
C SER A 82 2.24 4.04 0.03
N ALA A 83 2.33 5.26 -0.48
CA ALA A 83 1.76 6.41 0.20
C ALA A 83 1.44 7.53 -0.79
N GLN A 84 0.39 8.28 -0.46
CA GLN A 84 -0.03 9.44 -1.23
C GLN A 84 0.22 10.75 -0.46
N SER A 85 0.65 11.79 -1.16
CA SER A 85 0.75 13.15 -0.64
C SER A 85 0.75 14.18 -1.77
N ASN A 86 0.34 15.41 -1.47
CA ASN A 86 0.54 16.56 -2.35
C ASN A 86 2.01 17.03 -2.41
N ASP A 87 2.87 16.53 -1.51
CA ASP A 87 4.31 16.73 -1.54
C ASP A 87 5.03 15.42 -1.87
N LEU A 88 5.87 15.45 -2.92
CA LEU A 88 6.59 14.29 -3.42
C LEU A 88 7.51 13.66 -2.35
N GLN A 89 8.23 14.49 -1.59
CA GLN A 89 9.19 14.00 -0.59
C GLN A 89 8.46 13.35 0.58
N VAL A 90 7.31 13.89 0.97
CA VAL A 90 6.45 13.30 1.99
C VAL A 90 5.87 11.97 1.51
N ALA A 91 5.40 11.88 0.26
CA ALA A 91 4.91 10.63 -0.31
C ALA A 91 6.00 9.54 -0.30
N LEU A 92 7.20 9.84 -0.80
CA LEU A 92 8.32 8.91 -0.83
C LEU A 92 8.74 8.43 0.56
N LYS A 93 8.87 9.36 1.53
CA LYS A 93 9.25 9.01 2.91
C LYS A 93 8.22 8.11 3.59
N LYS A 94 6.92 8.40 3.39
CA LYS A 94 5.84 7.57 3.94
C LYS A 94 5.82 6.19 3.28
N ALA A 95 5.92 6.13 1.95
CA ALA A 95 5.93 4.86 1.23
C ALA A 95 7.11 3.99 1.66
N ARG A 96 8.31 4.58 1.80
CA ARG A 96 9.48 3.87 2.31
C ARG A 96 9.27 3.39 3.75
N LEU A 97 8.73 4.22 4.63
CA LEU A 97 8.43 3.81 6.00
C LEU A 97 7.46 2.62 6.05
N THR A 98 6.42 2.63 5.21
CA THR A 98 5.50 1.49 5.06
C THR A 98 6.22 0.24 4.56
N ALA A 99 7.08 0.37 3.54
CA ALA A 99 7.88 -0.74 3.02
C ALA A 99 8.82 -1.34 4.07
N ASP A 100 9.43 -0.48 4.88
CA ASP A 100 10.33 -0.90 5.95
C ASP A 100 9.58 -1.62 7.09
N PHE A 101 8.34 -1.22 7.38
CA PHE A 101 7.48 -1.93 8.32
C PHE A 101 7.03 -3.29 7.79
N GLU A 102 6.63 -3.36 6.52
CA GLU A 102 6.23 -4.63 5.91
C GLU A 102 7.41 -5.60 5.86
N LEU A 103 8.59 -5.13 5.47
CA LEU A 103 9.83 -5.90 5.48
C LEU A 103 10.15 -6.47 6.87
N ALA A 104 10.00 -5.65 7.92
CA ALA A 104 10.19 -6.08 9.29
C ALA A 104 9.19 -7.19 9.68
N GLN A 105 7.93 -7.06 9.27
CA GLN A 105 6.89 -8.05 9.51
C GLN A 105 7.17 -9.36 8.76
N GLN A 106 7.61 -9.31 7.49
CA GLN A 106 7.99 -10.51 6.74
C GLN A 106 9.16 -11.23 7.40
N LEU A 107 10.18 -10.49 7.84
CA LEU A 107 11.30 -11.06 8.57
C LEU A 107 10.85 -11.74 9.88
N GLU A 108 9.98 -11.08 10.66
CA GLU A 108 9.44 -11.66 11.88
C GLU A 108 8.69 -12.98 11.60
N GLN A 109 7.91 -13.03 10.52
CA GLN A 109 7.18 -14.23 10.11
C GLN A 109 8.12 -15.38 9.76
N GLU A 110 9.19 -15.13 9.02
CA GLU A 110 10.18 -16.15 8.67
C GLU A 110 10.89 -16.70 9.92
N LEU A 111 11.37 -15.82 10.81
CA LEU A 111 12.04 -16.24 12.04
C LEU A 111 11.10 -16.97 13.01
N SER A 112 9.87 -16.50 13.16
CA SER A 112 8.85 -17.16 13.98
C SER A 112 8.43 -18.51 13.43
N GLY A 113 8.49 -18.68 12.10
CA GLY A 113 8.25 -19.96 11.42
C GLY A 113 9.31 -20.98 11.82
N LEU A 114 10.58 -20.61 11.69
CA LEU A 114 11.71 -21.45 12.08
C LEU A 114 11.68 -21.84 13.56
N GLU A 115 11.32 -20.90 14.45
CA GLU A 115 11.21 -21.21 15.87
C GLU A 115 10.19 -22.30 16.17
N LYS A 116 9.03 -22.28 15.50
CA LYS A 116 7.98 -23.30 15.71
C LYS A 116 8.47 -24.68 15.32
N ASP A 117 9.27 -24.78 14.26
CA ASP A 117 9.88 -26.03 13.83
C ASP A 117 10.86 -26.55 14.90
N PHE A 118 11.66 -25.69 15.53
CA PHE A 118 12.53 -26.06 16.66
C PHE A 118 11.79 -26.37 17.97
N ALA A 119 10.72 -25.63 18.28
CA ALA A 119 9.95 -25.80 19.51
C ALA A 119 9.15 -27.10 19.50
N ALA A 120 8.79 -27.64 18.33
CA ALA A 120 8.25 -28.98 18.20
C ALA A 120 9.22 -30.06 18.76
N ASP A 121 10.52 -29.78 18.75
CA ASP A 121 11.59 -30.70 19.18
C ASP A 121 12.16 -30.40 20.59
N SER A 122 11.78 -29.31 21.28
CA SER A 122 12.39 -28.94 22.58
C SER A 122 11.43 -28.37 23.67
N ASN A 123 11.84 -28.45 24.94
CA ASN A 123 11.05 -28.05 26.11
C ASN A 123 10.97 -26.51 26.34
N GLY A 124 9.87 -25.88 25.94
CA GLY A 124 9.12 -24.75 26.55
C GLY A 124 9.80 -23.43 26.99
N SER A 125 10.85 -23.45 27.81
CA SER A 125 11.42 -22.24 28.46
C SER A 125 12.33 -21.42 27.54
N ALA A 126 12.93 -22.09 26.55
CA ALA A 126 13.84 -21.50 25.57
C ALA A 126 13.15 -20.52 24.59
N ASN A 127 11.83 -20.64 24.42
CA ASN A 127 11.03 -19.97 23.40
C ASN A 127 10.81 -18.47 23.72
N VAL A 128 10.46 -18.14 24.97
CA VAL A 128 10.19 -16.74 25.39
C VAL A 128 11.41 -15.81 25.20
N GLN A 129 12.62 -16.32 25.41
CA GLN A 129 13.86 -15.54 25.23
C GLN A 129 14.16 -15.31 23.74
N TYR A 130 13.89 -16.31 22.90
CA TYR A 130 14.08 -16.20 21.45
C TYR A 130 13.11 -15.18 20.85
N GLN A 131 11.83 -15.25 21.18
CA GLN A 131 10.83 -14.29 20.69
C GLN A 131 11.20 -12.84 21.04
N ALA A 132 11.67 -12.60 22.27
CA ALA A 132 12.15 -11.27 22.68
C ALA A 132 13.41 -10.82 21.91
N ALA A 133 14.27 -11.75 21.49
CA ALA A 133 15.44 -11.44 20.66
C ALA A 133 15.02 -11.08 19.22
N VAL A 134 14.07 -11.82 18.65
CA VAL A 134 13.48 -11.53 17.33
C VAL A 134 12.84 -10.14 17.31
N GLU A 135 11.97 -9.82 18.27
CA GLU A 135 11.34 -8.49 18.37
C GLU A 135 12.36 -7.35 18.42
N ARG A 136 13.44 -7.51 19.21
CA ARG A 136 14.53 -6.52 19.31
C ARG A 136 15.34 -6.38 18.02
N PHE A 137 15.47 -7.45 17.24
CA PHE A 137 16.16 -7.42 15.96
C PHE A 137 15.28 -6.78 14.88
N VAL A 138 14.04 -7.24 14.76
CA VAL A 138 13.04 -6.75 13.80
C VAL A 138 12.78 -5.25 13.99
N SER A 139 12.61 -4.79 15.24
CA SER A 139 12.45 -3.36 15.54
C SER A 139 13.62 -2.47 15.12
N ALA A 140 14.78 -3.06 14.84
CA ALA A 140 15.95 -2.34 14.37
C ALA A 140 16.12 -2.31 12.86
N VAL A 141 15.41 -3.18 12.14
CA VAL A 141 15.45 -3.24 10.67
C VAL A 141 15.18 -1.87 10.08
N PRO A 142 14.10 -1.12 10.43
CA PRO A 142 13.80 0.17 9.81
C PRO A 142 14.89 1.25 9.98
N MET A 143 15.82 1.08 10.93
CA MET A 143 16.80 2.13 11.25
C MET A 143 18.14 2.00 10.51
N ALA A 144 18.50 0.82 9.97
CA ALA A 144 19.87 0.62 9.44
C ALA A 144 20.10 -0.59 8.52
N GLY A 145 19.09 -1.42 8.23
CA GLY A 145 19.31 -2.71 7.56
C GLY A 145 18.98 -2.75 6.07
N GLN A 146 18.07 -1.88 5.65
CA GLN A 146 17.30 -2.01 4.44
C GLN A 146 17.66 -0.99 3.36
N GLU A 147 17.58 -1.43 2.12
CA GLU A 147 17.84 -0.62 0.94
C GLU A 147 16.61 -0.59 0.02
N VAL A 148 16.51 0.47 -0.79
CA VAL A 148 15.44 0.59 -1.78
C VAL A 148 15.86 -0.21 -3.02
N ALA A 149 15.18 -1.31 -3.29
CA ALA A 149 15.38 -2.12 -4.49
C ALA A 149 14.71 -1.45 -5.70
N GLU A 150 13.44 -1.04 -5.55
CA GLU A 150 12.68 -0.35 -6.59
C GLU A 150 11.83 0.79 -6.03
N GLN A 151 11.57 1.79 -6.87
CA GLN A 151 10.64 2.87 -6.55
C GLN A 151 9.93 3.36 -7.81
N LYS A 152 8.64 3.69 -7.67
CA LYS A 152 7.84 4.31 -8.74
C LYS A 152 6.98 5.42 -8.15
N VAL A 153 6.82 6.51 -8.89
CA VAL A 153 5.91 7.59 -8.52
C VAL A 153 4.92 7.81 -9.64
N VAL A 154 3.64 7.84 -9.30
CA VAL A 154 2.53 8.14 -10.19
C VAL A 154 1.90 9.44 -9.74
N VAL A 155 1.50 10.28 -10.70
CA VAL A 155 0.81 11.55 -10.42
C VAL A 155 -0.59 11.49 -11.01
N ALA A 156 -1.59 11.66 -10.14
CA ALA A 156 -2.99 11.72 -10.54
C ALA A 156 -3.74 12.71 -9.64
N ASP A 157 -4.67 13.47 -10.20
CA ASP A 157 -5.54 14.41 -9.45
C ASP A 157 -4.78 15.42 -8.55
N GLY A 158 -3.57 15.83 -8.96
CA GLY A 158 -2.73 16.76 -8.19
C GLY A 158 -2.03 16.14 -6.97
N MET A 159 -2.05 14.81 -6.84
CA MET A 159 -1.41 14.06 -5.76
C MET A 159 -0.30 13.17 -6.32
N TYR A 160 0.79 13.03 -5.55
CA TYR A 160 1.84 12.05 -5.78
C TYR A 160 1.50 10.77 -5.02
N THR A 161 1.42 9.65 -5.72
CA THR A 161 1.39 8.32 -5.14
C THR A 161 2.74 7.66 -5.37
N ALA A 162 3.49 7.42 -4.30
CA ALA A 162 4.77 6.73 -4.33
C ALA A 162 4.56 5.26 -3.97
N TYR A 163 5.29 4.39 -4.67
CA TYR A 163 5.43 2.96 -4.42
C TYR A 163 6.91 2.68 -4.18
N VAL A 164 7.24 1.89 -3.17
CA VAL A 164 8.61 1.51 -2.80
C VAL A 164 8.67 0.02 -2.54
N LEU A 165 9.72 -0.63 -3.05
CA LEU A 165 10.15 -1.97 -2.69
C LEU A 165 11.44 -1.85 -1.89
N SER A 166 11.40 -2.22 -0.62
CA SER A 166 12.56 -2.31 0.25
C SER A 166 13.09 -3.76 0.27
N ARG A 167 14.41 -3.91 0.40
CA ARG A 167 15.11 -5.19 0.52
C ARG A 167 16.01 -5.22 1.74
N LEU A 168 16.03 -6.35 2.44
CA LEU A 168 17.01 -6.70 3.45
C LEU A 168 17.82 -7.91 2.98
N SER A 169 19.00 -7.67 2.43
CA SER A 169 19.89 -8.75 2.00
C SER A 169 20.45 -9.54 3.17
N PHE A 170 20.73 -10.82 2.95
CA PHE A 170 21.41 -11.69 3.92
C PHE A 170 22.73 -11.09 4.46
N ASP A 171 23.54 -10.46 3.59
CA ASP A 171 24.76 -9.76 4.01
C ASP A 171 24.51 -8.63 5.01
N GLN A 172 23.40 -7.88 4.86
CA GLN A 172 23.05 -6.82 5.79
C GLN A 172 22.59 -7.39 7.13
N MET A 173 21.87 -8.52 7.12
CA MET A 173 21.47 -9.23 8.33
C MET A 173 22.70 -9.69 9.12
N ASP A 174 23.67 -10.29 8.45
CA ASP A 174 24.95 -10.70 9.08
C ASP A 174 25.67 -9.49 9.69
N ARG A 175 25.77 -8.38 8.96
CA ARG A 175 26.35 -7.13 9.47
C ARG A 175 25.59 -6.57 10.68
N MET A 176 24.26 -6.72 10.72
CA MET A 176 23.44 -6.26 11.84
C MET A 176 23.65 -7.13 13.08
N LEU A 177 23.77 -8.44 12.91
CA LEU A 177 24.11 -9.39 13.97
C LEU A 177 25.49 -9.10 14.55
N ASP A 178 26.48 -8.89 13.70
CA ASP A 178 27.85 -8.56 14.09
C ASP A 178 27.93 -7.32 14.98
N ARG A 179 27.18 -6.26 14.64
CA ARG A 179 27.12 -5.02 15.44
C ARG A 179 26.46 -5.22 16.81
N ARG A 180 25.66 -6.27 16.98
CA ARG A 180 24.84 -6.55 18.17
C ARG A 180 25.41 -7.61 19.10
N LYS A 181 26.66 -8.03 18.89
CA LYS A 181 27.43 -9.05 19.64
C LYS A 181 27.62 -8.82 21.16
N GLN A 182 26.85 -7.95 21.80
CA GLN A 182 26.98 -7.61 23.22
C GLN A 182 26.37 -8.64 24.17
N ASN A 183 25.51 -9.57 23.71
CA ASN A 183 24.92 -10.66 24.50
C ASN A 183 25.07 -12.01 23.78
N ALA A 184 25.83 -12.96 24.33
CA ALA A 184 26.36 -14.11 23.58
C ALA A 184 25.37 -15.29 23.31
N GLU A 185 24.39 -15.53 24.18
CA GLU A 185 23.49 -16.69 24.05
C GLU A 185 22.33 -16.45 23.07
N ASP A 186 21.65 -15.30 23.17
CA ASP A 186 20.55 -14.92 22.26
C ASP A 186 21.03 -14.77 20.80
N LEU A 187 22.29 -14.36 20.61
CA LEU A 187 22.88 -14.20 19.28
C LEU A 187 23.06 -15.54 18.58
N THR A 188 23.54 -16.56 19.29
CA THR A 188 23.88 -17.86 18.66
C THR A 188 22.64 -18.51 18.04
N ARG A 189 21.49 -18.47 18.74
CA ARG A 189 20.23 -19.01 18.20
C ARG A 189 19.69 -18.18 17.04
N MET A 190 19.87 -16.87 17.09
CA MET A 190 19.42 -16.00 16.01
C MET A 190 20.30 -16.16 14.76
N GLU A 191 21.62 -16.28 14.92
CA GLU A 191 22.56 -16.64 13.84
C GLU A 191 22.19 -17.99 13.19
N GLN A 192 21.81 -18.99 13.99
CA GLN A 192 21.33 -20.28 13.47
C GLN A 192 20.04 -20.13 12.67
N ALA A 193 19.06 -19.39 13.19
CA ALA A 193 17.80 -19.15 12.47
C ALA A 193 18.03 -18.42 11.14
N PHE A 194 18.94 -17.43 11.11
CA PHE A 194 19.28 -16.74 9.87
C PHE A 194 20.01 -17.63 8.87
N ALA A 195 20.93 -18.48 9.34
CA ALA A 195 21.62 -19.44 8.49
C ALA A 195 20.64 -20.46 7.88
N GLU A 196 19.69 -20.96 8.67
CA GLU A 196 18.67 -21.88 8.20
C GLU A 196 17.69 -21.22 7.23
N LEU A 197 17.28 -19.97 7.50
CA LEU A 197 16.48 -19.21 6.54
C LEU A 197 17.16 -19.11 5.18
N ARG A 198 18.46 -18.78 5.19
CA ARG A 198 19.28 -18.70 3.97
C ARG A 198 19.33 -20.04 3.24
N GLU A 199 19.58 -21.13 3.96
CA GLU A 199 19.62 -22.47 3.38
C GLU A 199 18.27 -22.88 2.77
N ARG A 200 17.16 -22.60 3.47
CA ARG A 200 15.80 -22.87 2.95
C ARG A 200 15.52 -22.14 1.66
N VAL A 201 15.90 -20.85 1.59
CA VAL A 201 15.69 -20.00 0.41
C VAL A 201 16.58 -20.44 -0.77
N GLU A 202 17.85 -20.77 -0.52
CA GLU A 202 18.74 -21.35 -1.54
C GLU A 202 18.22 -22.70 -2.05
N ALA A 203 17.66 -23.53 -1.17
CA ALA A 203 17.06 -24.80 -1.53
C ALA A 203 15.79 -24.63 -2.37
N SER A 204 14.93 -23.65 -2.07
CA SER A 204 13.73 -23.39 -2.87
C SER A 204 14.07 -22.92 -4.27
N GLU A 205 15.02 -22.00 -4.43
CA GLU A 205 15.44 -21.53 -5.76
C GLU A 205 16.06 -22.64 -6.62
N THR A 206 16.88 -23.50 -6.01
CA THR A 206 17.47 -24.64 -6.73
C THR A 206 16.42 -25.67 -7.12
N ALA A 207 15.36 -25.85 -6.32
CA ALA A 207 14.24 -26.71 -6.65
C ALA A 207 13.39 -26.13 -7.80
N GLU A 208 13.06 -24.83 -7.73
CA GLU A 208 12.30 -24.13 -8.76
C GLU A 208 13.04 -24.06 -10.10
N SER A 209 14.33 -23.73 -10.09
CA SER A 209 15.16 -23.73 -11.30
C SER A 209 15.27 -25.13 -11.93
N LYS A 210 15.43 -26.19 -11.12
CA LYS A 210 15.41 -27.58 -11.61
C LYS A 210 14.05 -27.98 -12.17
N ALA A 211 12.95 -27.53 -11.57
CA ALA A 211 11.60 -27.80 -12.05
C ALA A 211 11.31 -27.07 -13.37
N ALA A 212 11.73 -25.80 -13.49
CA ALA A 212 11.61 -25.01 -14.71
C ALA A 212 12.42 -25.61 -15.88
N VAL A 213 13.65 -26.07 -15.62
CA VAL A 213 14.50 -26.74 -16.63
C VAL A 213 13.88 -28.08 -17.07
N GLN A 214 13.28 -28.84 -16.16
CA GLN A 214 12.58 -30.08 -16.50
C GLN A 214 11.29 -29.83 -17.30
N ALA A 215 10.51 -28.82 -16.94
CA ALA A 215 9.31 -28.43 -17.69
C ALA A 215 9.64 -27.98 -19.13
N ALA A 216 10.69 -27.17 -19.30
CA ALA A 216 11.16 -26.74 -20.63
C ALA A 216 11.76 -27.89 -21.46
N GLY A 217 12.38 -28.88 -20.81
CA GLY A 217 12.89 -30.09 -21.45
C GLY A 217 11.79 -31.01 -21.98
N VAL A 218 10.64 -31.06 -21.30
CA VAL A 218 9.47 -31.85 -21.73
C VAL A 218 8.79 -31.24 -22.95
N GLU A 219 8.65 -29.90 -23.02
CA GLU A 219 8.09 -29.23 -24.20
C GLU A 219 8.95 -29.37 -25.46
N THR A 220 10.29 -29.38 -25.33
CA THR A 220 11.19 -29.54 -26.48
C THR A 220 11.17 -30.97 -27.04
N THR A 221 10.91 -31.98 -26.21
CA THR A 221 10.85 -33.38 -26.65
C THR A 221 9.52 -33.73 -27.33
N ALA A 222 8.44 -33.00 -27.03
CA ALA A 222 7.13 -33.18 -27.65
C ALA A 222 7.05 -32.62 -29.09
N VAL A 223 7.88 -31.63 -29.45
CA VAL A 223 7.88 -31.00 -30.79
C VAL A 223 8.74 -31.75 -31.82
N VAL A 224 9.65 -32.63 -31.39
CA VAL A 224 10.53 -33.40 -32.30
C VAL A 224 9.90 -34.75 -32.71
N ALA A 225 8.72 -35.10 -32.19
CA ALA A 225 8.03 -36.37 -32.46
C ALA A 225 6.77 -36.22 -33.35
N GLN A 226 6.74 -35.25 -34.26
CA GLN A 226 5.72 -35.12 -35.31
C GLN A 226 6.34 -35.03 -36.70
#